data_AF-A0A8B8SRP2-F1
#
_entry.id   AF-A0A8B8SRP2-F1
#
_cell.length_a   1.000
_cell.length_b   1.000
_cell.length_c   1.000
_cell.angle_alpha   90.00
_cell.angle_beta   90.00
_cell.angle_gamma   90.00
#
_symmetry.space_group_name_H-M   'P 1'
#
loop_
_entity.id
_entity.type
_entity.pdbx_description
1 polymer ?
#
loop_
_entity_poly.entity_id
_entity_poly.type
_entity_poly.pdbx_seq_one_letter_code
_entity_poly.pdbx_strand_id
1 'polypeptide(L)'
;MKVNQVRPTLWDAVEEARARRAGLKSLRSGLLGDTLTESGLSQLGRALRELQVVKAWSQRLGSWMLKEVKAEAAGLPEPRVIDSTASHSPGLQEPQVAGRTASIESGLLEKHPPRGSEEQAQQAPDVALQFFLAQARRQRLRERHQIWIQEEMKHLEQEKEEVAGDQVKGLGAREEPSKERHRWHREQAALRLQLEALQAERDAAEQDLVALYDLYVQAARARTCHVLQVFRAWRGLWEERAVTTEHHYRSLLAGVLQDTISLATQNQELQAQNQQLWQTRLEAVMLDSSLEEKPGGTRGNPTHESLQLSPRPRTQKL
;
A
#
# COMPACT_ATOMS: atom_id res chain seq x y z
N MET A 1 21.94 37.05 5.88
CA MET A 1 21.21 35.79 5.67
C MET A 1 21.07 35.59 4.16
N LYS A 2 21.87 34.72 3.53
CA LYS A 2 21.77 34.42 2.08
C LYS A 2 20.68 33.37 1.88
N VAL A 3 19.60 33.74 1.20
CA VAL A 3 18.50 32.83 0.86
C VAL A 3 18.94 32.04 -0.37
N ASN A 4 19.23 30.75 -0.19
CA ASN A 4 19.49 29.85 -1.32
C ASN A 4 18.17 29.66 -2.08
N GLN A 5 18.03 30.32 -3.23
CA GLN A 5 16.95 30.06 -4.16
C GLN A 5 17.12 28.64 -4.72
N VAL A 6 16.38 27.69 -4.15
CA VAL A 6 16.22 26.36 -4.73
C VAL A 6 15.27 26.51 -5.91
N ARG A 7 15.82 26.52 -7.12
CA ARG A 7 15.02 26.41 -8.34
C ARG A 7 14.29 25.06 -8.29
N PRO A 8 12.98 24.99 -8.64
CA PRO A 8 12.36 23.71 -8.92
C PRO A 8 13.14 23.10 -10.08
N THR A 9 13.84 21.98 -9.84
CA THR A 9 14.35 21.16 -10.93
C THR A 9 13.14 20.71 -11.73
N LEU A 10 12.89 21.37 -12.86
CA LEU A 10 11.97 20.93 -13.91
C LEU A 10 12.44 19.54 -14.34
N TRP A 11 11.88 18.54 -13.69
CA TRP A 11 12.17 17.15 -13.96
C TRP A 11 11.42 16.74 -15.22
N ASP A 12 12.14 16.65 -16.34
CA ASP A 12 11.60 16.11 -17.58
C ASP A 12 11.84 14.59 -17.63
N ALA A 13 10.74 13.82 -17.52
CA ALA A 13 10.78 12.37 -17.55
C ALA A 13 11.30 11.81 -18.88
N VAL A 14 11.16 12.55 -19.99
CA VAL A 14 11.64 12.14 -21.31
C VAL A 14 13.16 12.27 -21.39
N GLU A 15 13.70 13.39 -20.91
CA GLU A 15 15.15 13.62 -20.85
C GLU A 15 15.83 12.67 -19.86
N GLU A 16 15.23 12.43 -18.69
CA GLU A 16 15.77 11.45 -17.74
C GLU A 16 15.77 10.02 -18.32
N ALA A 17 14.70 9.62 -19.02
CA ALA A 17 14.67 8.32 -19.70
C ALA A 17 15.72 8.22 -20.81
N ARG A 18 16.01 9.32 -21.52
CA ARG A 18 17.09 9.38 -22.52
C ARG A 18 18.46 9.27 -21.87
N ALA A 19 18.71 10.01 -20.78
CA ALA A 19 19.96 9.95 -20.02
C ALA A 19 20.23 8.54 -19.48
N ARG A 20 19.22 7.88 -18.90
CA ARG A 20 19.35 6.49 -18.41
C ARG A 20 19.59 5.46 -19.52
N ARG A 21 18.98 5.65 -20.70
CA ARG A 21 19.27 4.81 -21.88
C ARG A 21 20.70 5.01 -22.39
N ALA A 22 21.23 6.24 -22.34
CA ALA A 22 22.62 6.50 -22.68
C ALA A 22 23.58 5.83 -21.69
N GLY A 23 23.30 5.91 -20.39
CA GLY A 23 24.04 5.18 -19.35
C GLY A 23 24.02 3.66 -19.55
N LEU A 24 22.87 3.08 -19.89
CA LEU A 24 22.76 1.65 -20.23
C LEU A 24 23.56 1.27 -21.49
N LYS A 25 23.60 2.14 -22.50
CA LYS A 25 24.43 1.91 -23.70
C LYS A 25 25.92 1.90 -23.35
N SER A 26 26.36 2.81 -22.48
CA SER A 26 27.74 2.88 -21.97
C SER A 26 28.11 1.66 -21.12
N LEU A 27 27.22 1.21 -20.22
CA LEU A 27 27.42 -0.01 -19.43
C LEU A 27 27.47 -1.25 -20.33
N ARG A 28 26.64 -1.30 -21.38
CA ARG A 28 26.63 -2.41 -22.34
C ARG A 28 27.91 -2.43 -23.19
N SER A 29 28.43 -1.27 -23.62
CA SER A 29 29.70 -1.21 -24.35
C SER A 29 30.91 -1.55 -23.46
N GLY A 30 30.89 -1.19 -22.17
CA GLY A 30 31.94 -1.57 -21.22
C GLY A 30 31.97 -3.07 -20.95
N LEU A 31 30.80 -3.71 -20.83
CA LEU A 31 30.68 -5.17 -20.66
C LEU A 31 31.01 -6.00 -21.91
N LEU A 32 31.00 -5.39 -23.09
CA LEU A 32 31.40 -6.01 -24.35
C LEU A 32 32.92 -5.91 -24.60
N GLY A 33 33.63 -5.02 -23.89
CA GLY A 33 35.06 -4.78 -24.04
C GLY A 33 35.93 -5.47 -22.98
N ASP A 34 35.47 -5.58 -21.74
CA ASP A 34 36.23 -6.15 -20.61
C ASP A 34 35.59 -7.44 -20.07
N THR A 35 36.40 -8.28 -19.40
CA THR A 35 35.99 -9.53 -18.76
C THR A 35 34.69 -9.36 -17.95
N LEU A 36 33.67 -10.16 -18.25
CA LEU A 36 32.35 -10.16 -17.61
C LEU A 36 32.48 -10.27 -16.08
N THR A 37 32.42 -9.14 -15.38
CA THR A 37 32.38 -9.11 -13.91
C THR A 37 30.94 -9.18 -13.41
N GLU A 38 30.71 -9.97 -12.38
CA GLU A 38 29.40 -10.12 -11.72
C GLU A 38 28.85 -8.77 -11.20
N SER A 39 29.77 -7.88 -10.80
CA SER A 39 29.46 -6.50 -10.41
C SER A 39 28.82 -5.69 -11.56
N GLY A 40 29.33 -5.82 -12.79
CA GLY A 40 28.78 -5.12 -13.96
C GLY A 40 27.40 -5.63 -14.38
N LEU A 41 27.14 -6.95 -14.25
CA LEU A 41 25.81 -7.52 -14.47
C LEU A 41 24.79 -7.04 -13.42
N SER A 42 25.21 -6.94 -12.16
CA SER A 42 24.35 -6.42 -11.09
C SER A 42 23.99 -4.94 -11.30
N GLN A 43 24.93 -4.14 -11.80
CA GLN A 43 24.76 -2.72 -12.12
C GLN A 43 23.85 -2.52 -13.34
N LEU A 44 23.99 -3.35 -14.36
CA LEU A 44 23.08 -3.36 -15.52
C LEU A 44 21.67 -3.76 -15.11
N GLY A 45 21.52 -4.79 -14.26
CA GLY A 45 20.23 -5.20 -13.71
C GLY A 45 19.55 -4.10 -12.88
N ARG A 46 20.33 -3.33 -12.12
CA ARG A 46 19.84 -2.14 -11.38
C ARG A 46 19.36 -1.05 -12.34
N ALA A 47 20.18 -0.69 -13.32
CA ALA A 47 19.85 0.36 -14.29
C ALA A 47 18.61 0.03 -15.15
N LEU A 48 18.38 -1.25 -15.48
CA LEU A 48 17.17 -1.69 -16.17
C LEU A 48 15.92 -1.55 -15.31
N ARG A 49 15.99 -1.92 -14.02
CA ARG A 49 14.87 -1.74 -13.06
C ARG A 49 14.54 -0.26 -12.90
N GLU A 50 15.56 0.59 -12.76
CA GLU A 50 15.38 2.04 -12.64
C GLU A 50 14.78 2.67 -13.90
N LEU A 51 15.15 2.20 -15.10
CA LEU A 51 14.54 2.64 -16.36
C LEU A 51 13.08 2.17 -16.46
N GLN A 52 12.78 0.95 -15.99
CA GLN A 52 11.42 0.42 -15.98
C GLN A 52 10.50 1.24 -15.07
N VAL A 53 11.01 1.67 -13.90
CA VAL A 53 10.30 2.60 -13.01
C VAL A 53 10.02 3.91 -13.74
N VAL A 54 11.02 4.56 -14.34
CA VAL A 54 10.81 5.85 -15.05
C VAL A 54 9.79 5.71 -16.19
N LYS A 55 9.83 4.62 -16.96
CA LYS A 55 8.85 4.35 -18.01
C LYS A 55 7.43 4.16 -17.47
N ALA A 56 7.27 3.43 -16.37
CA ALA A 56 5.96 3.23 -15.74
C ALA A 56 5.41 4.55 -15.21
N TRP A 57 6.26 5.39 -14.63
CA TRP A 57 5.89 6.72 -14.15
C TRP A 57 5.52 7.67 -15.30
N SER A 58 6.27 7.68 -16.41
CA SER A 58 5.93 8.50 -17.58
C SER A 58 4.63 8.05 -18.27
N GLN A 59 4.37 6.74 -18.33
CA GLN A 59 3.11 6.21 -18.88
C GLN A 59 1.91 6.55 -18.00
N ARG A 60 2.08 6.50 -16.67
CA ARG A 60 1.02 6.87 -15.73
C ARG A 60 0.67 8.35 -15.85
N LEU A 61 1.68 9.21 -15.97
CA LEU A 61 1.48 10.65 -16.15
C LEU A 61 0.83 10.97 -17.51
N GLY A 62 1.29 10.33 -18.59
CA GLY A 62 0.71 10.50 -19.93
C GLY A 62 -0.73 9.98 -20.03
N SER A 63 -1.07 8.87 -19.36
CA SER A 63 -2.44 8.36 -19.28
C SER A 63 -3.36 9.28 -18.49
N TRP A 64 -2.83 10.00 -17.49
CA TRP A 64 -3.59 10.96 -16.70
C TRP A 64 -3.92 12.21 -17.53
N MET A 65 -2.93 12.76 -18.23
CA MET A 65 -3.12 13.90 -19.16
C MET A 65 -4.06 13.57 -20.32
N LEU A 66 -3.97 12.35 -20.90
CA LEU A 66 -4.89 11.91 -21.96
C LEU A 66 -6.33 11.70 -21.48
N LYS A 67 -6.53 11.34 -20.20
CA LYS A 67 -7.87 11.26 -19.59
C LYS A 67 -8.46 12.64 -19.33
N GLU A 68 -7.64 13.61 -18.96
CA GLU A 68 -8.04 15.00 -18.72
C GLU A 68 -8.43 15.69 -20.04
N VAL A 69 -7.62 15.54 -21.10
CA VAL A 69 -7.93 16.06 -22.45
C VAL A 69 -9.17 15.38 -23.07
N LYS A 70 -9.39 14.08 -22.80
CA LYS A 70 -10.58 13.37 -23.30
C LYS A 70 -11.86 13.72 -22.52
N ALA A 71 -11.75 14.10 -21.24
CA ALA A 71 -12.86 14.62 -20.46
C ALA A 71 -13.23 16.06 -20.86
N GLU A 72 -12.25 16.84 -21.32
CA GLU A 72 -12.46 18.21 -21.82
C GLU A 72 -12.99 18.24 -23.28
N ALA A 73 -12.61 17.27 -24.11
CA ALA A 73 -13.10 17.13 -25.48
C ALA A 73 -14.52 16.50 -25.58
N ALA A 74 -14.98 15.80 -24.56
CA ALA A 74 -16.34 15.27 -24.45
C ALA A 74 -17.24 16.29 -23.74
N GLY A 75 -17.51 17.41 -24.40
CA GLY A 75 -18.45 18.41 -23.91
C GLY A 75 -19.83 17.81 -23.60
N LEU A 76 -20.36 18.21 -22.45
CA LEU A 76 -21.78 18.23 -22.02
C LEU A 76 -22.61 16.94 -22.15
N PRO A 77 -23.09 16.36 -21.03
CA PRO A 77 -24.39 15.72 -21.02
C PRO A 77 -25.47 16.76 -20.68
N GLU A 78 -26.29 17.06 -21.69
CA GLU A 78 -27.58 17.73 -21.61
C GLU A 78 -28.51 17.01 -20.59
N PRO A 79 -29.13 17.70 -19.62
CA PRO A 79 -29.96 17.06 -18.61
C PRO A 79 -31.34 16.72 -19.17
N ARG A 80 -31.60 15.43 -19.39
CA ARG A 80 -32.96 14.93 -19.63
C ARG A 80 -33.73 14.86 -18.33
N VAL A 81 -34.75 15.70 -18.23
CA VAL A 81 -35.85 15.64 -17.26
C VAL A 81 -36.61 14.33 -17.47
N ILE A 82 -36.77 13.53 -16.41
CA ILE A 82 -37.77 12.45 -16.38
C ILE A 82 -38.66 12.72 -15.17
N ASP A 83 -39.87 13.18 -15.48
CA ASP A 83 -40.96 13.37 -14.54
C ASP A 83 -41.31 12.03 -13.89
N SER A 84 -41.32 11.99 -12.56
CA SER A 84 -41.86 10.87 -11.79
C SER A 84 -43.31 11.15 -11.44
N THR A 85 -44.23 10.49 -12.13
CA THR A 85 -45.61 10.33 -11.66
C THR A 85 -46.10 8.91 -11.89
N ALA A 86 -46.40 8.26 -10.77
CA ALA A 86 -47.43 7.24 -10.57
C ALA A 86 -47.66 6.15 -11.63
N SER A 87 -47.47 4.88 -11.25
CA SER A 87 -48.62 3.96 -11.00
C SER A 87 -48.26 2.47 -11.05
N HIS A 88 -48.70 1.78 -10.00
CA HIS A 88 -49.30 0.43 -9.97
C HIS A 88 -48.49 -0.82 -10.41
N SER A 89 -48.27 -1.71 -9.42
CA SER A 89 -48.09 -3.16 -9.58
C SER A 89 -49.41 -3.84 -10.00
N PRO A 90 -49.37 -5.04 -10.62
CA PRO A 90 -49.37 -6.32 -9.87
C PRO A 90 -48.39 -7.35 -10.51
N GLY A 91 -47.78 -8.33 -9.83
CA GLY A 91 -48.31 -9.34 -8.93
C GLY A 91 -48.56 -10.64 -9.70
N LEU A 92 -47.69 -11.66 -9.58
CA LEU A 92 -47.97 -13.09 -9.82
C LEU A 92 -46.82 -13.98 -9.27
N GLN A 93 -47.23 -15.08 -8.65
CA GLN A 93 -46.45 -16.04 -7.84
C GLN A 93 -45.77 -17.15 -8.68
N GLU A 94 -44.57 -17.57 -8.25
CA GLU A 94 -43.95 -18.94 -8.16
C GLU A 94 -44.13 -20.01 -9.29
N PRO A 95 -43.30 -21.09 -9.41
CA PRO A 95 -42.69 -21.85 -8.30
C PRO A 95 -41.25 -22.39 -8.46
N GLN A 96 -40.75 -22.77 -7.28
CA GLN A 96 -39.53 -23.51 -6.97
C GLN A 96 -39.48 -24.90 -7.64
N VAL A 97 -38.28 -25.32 -8.06
CA VAL A 97 -37.95 -26.74 -8.27
C VAL A 97 -36.62 -27.03 -7.55
N ALA A 98 -36.72 -27.92 -6.57
CA ALA A 98 -35.62 -28.53 -5.85
C ALA A 98 -34.89 -29.55 -6.74
N GLY A 99 -33.56 -29.47 -6.76
CA GLY A 99 -32.67 -30.44 -7.39
C GLY A 99 -31.44 -30.65 -6.51
N ARG A 100 -31.48 -31.73 -5.73
CA ARG A 100 -30.46 -32.20 -4.80
C ARG A 100 -29.38 -32.95 -5.59
N THR A 101 -28.13 -32.52 -5.55
CA THR A 101 -26.96 -33.41 -5.72
C THR A 101 -25.84 -32.98 -4.79
N ALA A 102 -25.27 -33.99 -4.13
CA ALA A 102 -24.32 -33.89 -3.05
C ALA A 102 -22.94 -33.38 -3.48
N SER A 103 -22.30 -32.61 -2.62
CA SER A 103 -20.84 -32.45 -2.59
C SER A 103 -20.39 -32.23 -1.16
N ILE A 104 -20.02 -33.35 -0.54
CA ILE A 104 -18.87 -33.57 0.35
C ILE A 104 -18.30 -32.30 1.01
N GLU A 105 -18.74 -32.10 2.25
CA GLU A 105 -17.91 -31.80 3.42
C GLU A 105 -16.44 -31.42 3.11
N SER A 106 -16.19 -30.12 2.91
CA SER A 106 -14.86 -29.52 3.04
C SER A 106 -14.88 -28.59 4.25
N GLY A 107 -14.54 -29.18 5.39
CA GLY A 107 -14.42 -28.47 6.66
C GLY A 107 -13.27 -27.47 6.65
N LEU A 108 -13.63 -26.22 6.95
CA LEU A 108 -12.94 -25.33 7.90
C LEU A 108 -11.47 -24.98 7.60
N LEU A 109 -11.26 -23.94 6.79
CA LEU A 109 -10.51 -22.75 7.26
C LEU A 109 -10.72 -21.54 6.33
N GLU A 110 -11.96 -21.14 6.06
CA GLU A 110 -12.22 -19.81 5.49
C GLU A 110 -12.23 -18.80 6.64
N LYS A 111 -11.04 -18.43 7.13
CA LYS A 111 -10.90 -17.21 7.94
C LYS A 111 -11.09 -16.04 7.00
N HIS A 112 -12.34 -15.61 6.84
CA HIS A 112 -12.67 -14.34 6.21
C HIS A 112 -11.78 -13.24 6.81
N PRO A 113 -11.10 -12.41 6.00
CA PRO A 113 -10.58 -11.16 6.53
C PRO A 113 -11.76 -10.34 7.07
N PRO A 114 -11.56 -9.49 8.09
CA PRO A 114 -12.65 -8.70 8.63
C PRO A 114 -13.20 -7.80 7.54
N ARG A 115 -14.41 -8.14 7.08
CA ARG A 115 -15.24 -7.45 6.08
C ARG A 115 -15.58 -6.00 6.44
N GLY A 116 -15.04 -5.48 7.57
CA GLY A 116 -15.21 -4.09 8.00
C GLY A 116 -14.09 -3.14 7.57
N SER A 117 -12.92 -3.63 7.14
CA SER A 117 -11.78 -2.75 6.78
C SER A 117 -11.74 -2.33 5.32
N GLU A 118 -12.35 -3.08 4.41
CA GLU A 118 -12.31 -2.78 2.97
C GLU A 118 -13.28 -1.65 2.59
N GLU A 119 -14.45 -1.57 3.24
CA GLU A 119 -15.44 -0.52 2.99
C GLU A 119 -14.97 0.86 3.46
N GLN A 120 -14.20 0.92 4.56
CA GLN A 120 -13.62 2.17 5.06
C GLN A 120 -12.34 2.59 4.29
N ALA A 121 -11.60 1.63 3.73
CA ALA A 121 -10.41 1.91 2.93
C ALA A 121 -10.74 2.40 1.50
N GLN A 122 -11.93 2.09 0.99
CA GLN A 122 -12.40 2.54 -0.32
C GLN A 122 -13.04 3.94 -0.30
N GLN A 123 -13.43 4.44 0.87
CA GLN A 123 -13.93 5.80 1.06
C GLN A 123 -12.81 6.78 1.45
N ALA A 124 -11.68 6.76 0.73
CA ALA A 124 -10.81 7.92 0.75
C ALA A 124 -11.55 9.03 0.01
N PRO A 125 -11.85 10.18 0.65
CA PRO A 125 -12.54 11.26 -0.04
C PRO A 125 -11.70 11.70 -1.22
N ASP A 126 -12.30 11.74 -2.41
CA ASP A 126 -11.60 12.18 -3.61
C ASP A 126 -11.44 13.70 -3.57
N VAL A 127 -10.28 14.13 -3.06
CA VAL A 127 -9.89 15.53 -2.92
C VAL A 127 -9.91 16.26 -4.28
N ALA A 128 -9.57 15.57 -5.37
CA ALA A 128 -9.56 16.16 -6.70
C ALA A 128 -10.99 16.46 -7.18
N LEU A 129 -11.92 15.50 -7.02
CA LEU A 129 -13.32 15.71 -7.36
C LEU A 129 -13.93 16.88 -6.57
N GLN A 130 -13.65 16.97 -5.27
CA GLN A 130 -14.16 18.07 -4.44
C GLN A 130 -13.61 19.43 -4.87
N PHE A 131 -12.35 19.47 -5.32
CA PHE A 131 -11.77 20.69 -5.89
C PHE A 131 -12.51 21.14 -7.16
N PHE A 132 -12.78 20.22 -8.09
CA PHE A 132 -13.54 20.54 -9.31
C PHE A 132 -14.97 20.99 -9.01
N LEU A 133 -15.63 20.37 -8.02
CA LEU A 133 -16.97 20.77 -7.59
C LEU A 133 -16.97 22.17 -6.97
N ALA A 134 -16.00 22.49 -6.11
CA ALA A 134 -15.80 23.83 -5.56
C ALA A 134 -15.55 24.87 -6.66
N GLN A 135 -14.69 24.55 -7.64
CA GLN A 135 -14.44 25.40 -8.79
C GLN A 135 -15.71 25.66 -9.61
N ALA A 136 -16.49 24.62 -9.91
CA ALA A 136 -17.75 24.75 -10.64
C ALA A 136 -18.83 25.53 -9.85
N ARG A 137 -18.82 25.46 -8.51
CA ARG A 137 -19.71 26.27 -7.66
C ARG A 137 -19.34 27.75 -7.73
N ARG A 138 -18.05 28.10 -7.59
CA ARG A 138 -17.55 29.47 -7.71
C ARG A 138 -17.79 30.07 -9.10
N GLN A 139 -17.62 29.25 -10.14
CA GLN A 139 -17.89 29.67 -11.51
C GLN A 139 -19.36 30.05 -11.70
N ARG A 140 -20.28 29.22 -11.22
CA ARG A 140 -21.72 29.53 -11.25
C ARG A 140 -22.10 30.76 -10.41
N LEU A 141 -21.42 30.97 -9.28
CA LEU A 141 -21.65 32.15 -8.45
C LEU A 141 -21.26 33.44 -9.18
N ARG A 142 -20.09 33.45 -9.83
CA ARG A 142 -19.64 34.57 -10.68
C ARG A 142 -20.64 34.91 -11.76
N GLU A 143 -21.11 33.89 -12.49
CA GLU A 143 -22.08 34.06 -13.57
C GLU A 143 -23.39 34.67 -13.04
N ARG A 144 -23.88 34.19 -11.89
CA ARG A 144 -25.08 34.75 -11.25
C ARG A 144 -24.89 36.22 -10.85
N HIS A 145 -23.77 36.56 -10.21
CA HIS A 145 -23.49 37.95 -9.86
C HIS A 145 -23.35 38.83 -11.09
N GLN A 146 -22.74 38.32 -12.16
CA GLN A 146 -22.57 39.08 -13.40
C GLN A 146 -23.90 39.37 -14.09
N ILE A 147 -24.83 38.40 -14.10
CA ILE A 147 -26.19 38.59 -14.61
C ILE A 147 -26.94 39.60 -13.72
N TRP A 148 -26.90 39.42 -12.40
CA TRP A 148 -27.58 40.30 -11.46
C TRP A 148 -27.09 41.76 -11.55
N ILE A 149 -25.77 41.99 -11.62
CA ILE A 149 -25.21 43.33 -11.82
C ILE A 149 -25.72 43.94 -13.13
N GLN A 150 -25.83 43.17 -14.21
CA GLN A 150 -26.34 43.68 -15.49
C GLN A 150 -27.83 44.04 -15.42
N GLU A 151 -28.63 43.25 -14.72
CA GLU A 151 -30.06 43.51 -14.53
C GLU A 151 -30.28 44.76 -13.69
N GLU A 152 -29.55 44.91 -12.59
CA GLU A 152 -29.67 46.08 -11.71
C GLU A 152 -29.21 47.38 -12.39
N MET A 153 -28.19 47.29 -13.25
CA MET A 153 -27.76 48.44 -14.04
C MET A 153 -28.81 48.85 -15.08
N LYS A 154 -29.48 47.89 -15.74
CA LYS A 154 -30.60 48.16 -16.66
C LYS A 154 -31.78 48.80 -15.92
N HIS A 155 -32.08 48.34 -14.71
CA HIS A 155 -33.14 48.92 -13.88
C HIS A 155 -32.85 50.39 -13.53
N LEU A 156 -31.64 50.70 -13.08
CA LEU A 156 -31.20 52.08 -12.78
C LEU A 156 -31.18 52.99 -14.02
N GLU A 157 -31.03 52.42 -15.21
CA GLU A 157 -31.14 53.11 -16.49
C GLU A 157 -32.60 53.40 -16.86
N GLN A 158 -33.50 52.42 -16.69
CA GLN A 158 -34.95 52.54 -16.95
C GLN A 158 -35.64 53.53 -16.00
N GLU A 159 -35.32 53.47 -14.69
CA GLU A 159 -35.82 54.43 -13.70
C GLU A 159 -35.49 55.90 -14.09
N LYS A 160 -34.38 56.13 -14.81
CA LYS A 160 -34.06 57.46 -15.34
C LYS A 160 -35.02 57.90 -16.44
N GLU A 161 -35.30 57.01 -17.39
CA GLU A 161 -36.11 57.34 -18.55
C GLU A 161 -37.54 57.68 -18.13
N GLU A 162 -38.07 56.93 -17.16
CA GLU A 162 -39.38 57.22 -16.55
C GLU A 162 -39.38 58.58 -15.81
N VAL A 163 -38.37 58.81 -14.96
CA VAL A 163 -38.22 60.08 -14.21
C VAL A 163 -37.96 61.28 -15.14
N ALA A 164 -37.35 61.08 -16.30
CA ALA A 164 -37.18 62.10 -17.33
C ALA A 164 -38.49 62.39 -18.09
N GLY A 165 -39.30 61.36 -18.37
CA GLY A 165 -40.61 61.50 -19.01
C GLY A 165 -41.59 62.36 -18.21
N ASP A 166 -41.52 62.28 -16.87
CA ASP A 166 -42.36 63.07 -15.96
C ASP A 166 -41.86 64.51 -15.77
N GLN A 167 -40.55 64.75 -15.81
CA GLN A 167 -39.95 66.08 -15.63
C GLN A 167 -40.04 66.99 -16.86
N VAL A 168 -40.19 66.44 -18.07
CA VAL A 168 -40.30 67.22 -19.33
C VAL A 168 -41.55 68.12 -19.37
N LYS A 169 -42.52 67.95 -18.47
CA LYS A 169 -43.67 68.87 -18.33
C LYS A 169 -43.39 70.15 -17.54
N GLY A 170 -42.22 70.31 -16.91
CA GLY A 170 -41.94 71.51 -16.11
C GLY A 170 -40.47 71.94 -16.13
N LEU A 171 -40.20 73.09 -16.76
CA LEU A 171 -39.03 73.96 -16.58
C LEU A 171 -37.69 73.51 -17.21
N GLY A 172 -37.51 73.87 -18.48
CA GLY A 172 -36.19 73.90 -19.11
C GLY A 172 -35.36 75.08 -18.60
N ALA A 173 -34.23 74.80 -17.93
CA ALA A 173 -32.99 75.61 -17.92
C ALA A 173 -31.95 75.19 -16.85
N ARG A 174 -32.24 74.27 -15.92
CA ARG A 174 -31.34 73.97 -14.77
C ARG A 174 -31.02 72.47 -14.57
N GLU A 175 -30.78 71.72 -15.64
CA GLU A 175 -30.66 70.25 -15.58
C GLU A 175 -29.24 69.67 -15.49
N GLU A 176 -28.20 70.42 -15.88
CA GLU A 176 -26.79 69.95 -15.94
C GLU A 176 -26.25 69.37 -14.62
N PRO A 177 -26.27 70.10 -13.47
CA PRO A 177 -25.72 69.59 -12.21
C PRO A 177 -26.57 68.47 -11.58
N SER A 178 -27.83 68.34 -12.00
CA SER A 178 -28.69 67.23 -11.60
C SER A 178 -28.26 65.96 -12.33
N LYS A 179 -28.10 66.01 -13.66
CA LYS A 179 -27.70 64.84 -14.47
C LYS A 179 -26.36 64.23 -14.06
N GLU A 180 -25.38 65.06 -13.69
CA GLU A 180 -24.08 64.59 -13.19
C GLU A 180 -24.17 63.86 -11.84
N ARG A 181 -24.97 64.36 -10.89
CA ARG A 181 -25.22 63.65 -9.62
C ARG A 181 -25.85 62.29 -9.84
N HIS A 182 -26.79 62.19 -10.77
CA HIS A 182 -27.43 60.91 -11.10
C HIS A 182 -26.45 59.93 -11.75
N ARG A 183 -25.53 60.39 -12.62
CA ARG A 183 -24.46 59.54 -13.17
C ARG A 183 -23.54 59.04 -12.05
N TRP A 184 -23.10 59.95 -11.18
CA TRP A 184 -22.28 59.60 -10.02
C TRP A 184 -22.97 58.58 -9.10
N HIS A 185 -24.27 58.75 -8.82
CA HIS A 185 -25.03 57.79 -8.01
C HIS A 185 -25.12 56.40 -8.66
N ARG A 186 -25.24 56.31 -9.99
CA ARG A 186 -25.22 55.02 -10.69
C ARG A 186 -23.87 54.35 -10.67
N GLU A 187 -22.82 55.11 -10.92
CA GLU A 187 -21.45 54.60 -10.85
C GLU A 187 -21.16 54.11 -9.42
N GLN A 188 -21.59 54.87 -8.42
CA GLN A 188 -21.48 54.47 -7.02
C GLN A 188 -22.29 53.20 -6.71
N ALA A 189 -23.51 53.07 -7.23
CA ALA A 189 -24.32 51.87 -7.07
C ALA A 189 -23.67 50.66 -7.74
N ALA A 190 -23.23 50.79 -9.00
CA ALA A 190 -22.54 49.75 -9.76
C ALA A 190 -21.32 49.20 -9.01
N LEU A 191 -20.49 50.12 -8.48
CA LEU A 191 -19.29 49.76 -7.72
C LEU A 191 -19.64 49.04 -6.41
N ARG A 192 -20.73 49.43 -5.73
CA ARG A 192 -21.19 48.72 -4.52
C ARG A 192 -21.61 47.29 -4.85
N LEU A 193 -22.42 47.08 -5.88
CA LEU A 193 -22.85 45.75 -6.31
C LEU A 193 -21.65 44.87 -6.71
N GLN A 194 -20.65 45.43 -7.39
CA GLN A 194 -19.41 44.74 -7.74
C GLN A 194 -18.60 44.35 -6.50
N LEU A 195 -18.47 45.24 -5.51
CA LEU A 195 -17.75 44.94 -4.27
C LEU A 195 -18.45 43.85 -3.46
N GLU A 196 -19.77 43.91 -3.35
CA GLU A 196 -20.57 42.89 -2.65
C GLU A 196 -20.45 41.52 -3.35
N ALA A 197 -20.50 41.48 -4.69
CA ALA A 197 -20.29 40.27 -5.47
C ALA A 197 -18.88 39.66 -5.24
N LEU A 198 -17.84 40.50 -5.28
CA LEU A 198 -16.45 40.07 -5.04
C LEU A 198 -16.24 39.59 -3.61
N GLN A 199 -16.88 40.23 -2.63
CA GLN A 199 -16.86 39.78 -1.23
C GLN A 199 -17.48 38.40 -1.08
N ALA A 200 -18.68 38.19 -1.65
CA ALA A 200 -19.35 36.89 -1.62
C ALA A 200 -18.54 35.79 -2.33
N GLU A 201 -17.87 36.11 -3.46
CA GLU A 201 -16.97 35.16 -4.13
C GLU A 201 -15.73 34.82 -3.30
N ARG A 202 -15.15 35.82 -2.61
CA ARG A 202 -14.02 35.60 -1.70
C ARG A 202 -14.43 34.70 -0.54
N ASP A 203 -15.53 35.01 0.12
CA ASP A 203 -16.02 34.24 1.27
C ASP A 203 -16.34 32.80 0.87
N ALA A 204 -16.95 32.59 -0.30
CA ALA A 204 -17.15 31.24 -0.85
C ALA A 204 -15.83 30.51 -1.14
N ALA A 205 -14.83 31.20 -1.71
CA ALA A 205 -13.51 30.63 -1.96
C ALA A 205 -12.77 30.26 -0.67
N GLU A 206 -12.90 31.05 0.39
CA GLU A 206 -12.33 30.75 1.69
C GLU A 206 -12.99 29.53 2.33
N GLN A 207 -14.32 29.44 2.28
CA GLN A 207 -15.06 28.27 2.76
C GLN A 207 -14.64 26.99 2.01
N ASP A 208 -14.53 27.07 0.68
CA ASP A 208 -14.07 25.95 -0.15
C ASP A 208 -12.64 25.53 0.22
N LEU A 209 -11.73 26.48 0.44
CA LEU A 209 -10.35 26.18 0.83
C LEU A 209 -10.26 25.48 2.20
N VAL A 210 -11.05 25.94 3.18
CA VAL A 210 -11.13 25.31 4.51
C VAL A 210 -11.65 23.88 4.37
N ALA A 211 -12.74 23.68 3.62
CA ALA A 211 -13.31 22.35 3.40
C ALA A 211 -12.32 21.40 2.70
N LEU A 212 -11.58 21.88 1.69
CA LEU A 212 -10.57 21.09 0.99
C LEU A 212 -9.37 20.74 1.88
N TYR A 213 -8.93 21.67 2.72
CA TYR A 213 -7.86 21.42 3.68
C TYR A 213 -8.26 20.36 4.70
N ASP A 214 -9.45 20.49 5.30
CA ASP A 214 -9.96 19.52 6.27
C ASP A 214 -10.08 18.12 5.65
N LEU A 215 -10.60 18.05 4.43
CA LEU A 215 -10.71 16.82 3.66
C LEU A 215 -9.33 16.19 3.40
N TYR A 216 -8.35 17.00 2.99
CA TYR A 216 -6.96 16.54 2.80
C TYR A 216 -6.37 15.99 4.09
N VAL A 217 -6.55 16.70 5.21
CA VAL A 217 -6.06 16.27 6.52
C VAL A 217 -6.69 14.93 6.93
N GLN A 218 -8.00 14.78 6.73
CA GLN A 218 -8.71 13.52 7.00
C GLN A 218 -8.22 12.38 6.10
N ALA A 219 -8.08 12.63 4.80
CA ALA A 219 -7.56 11.65 3.85
C ALA A 219 -6.12 11.23 4.20
N ALA A 220 -5.27 12.17 4.58
CA ALA A 220 -3.91 11.89 5.02
C ALA A 220 -3.90 11.05 6.31
N ARG A 221 -4.71 11.41 7.31
CA ARG A 221 -4.87 10.63 8.55
C ARG A 221 -5.35 9.21 8.26
N ALA A 222 -6.39 9.05 7.44
CA ALA A 222 -6.91 7.74 7.05
C ALA A 222 -5.82 6.88 6.38
N ARG A 223 -5.02 7.46 5.46
CA ARG A 223 -3.87 6.78 4.84
C ARG A 223 -2.85 6.34 5.87
N THR A 224 -2.48 7.21 6.81
CA THR A 224 -1.51 6.85 7.88
C THR A 224 -2.04 5.73 8.77
N CYS A 225 -3.32 5.77 9.17
CA CYS A 225 -3.96 4.73 9.95
C CYS A 225 -3.96 3.40 9.21
N HIS A 226 -4.34 3.39 7.94
CA HIS A 226 -4.36 2.19 7.11
C HIS A 226 -2.96 1.57 6.98
N VAL A 227 -1.94 2.38 6.68
CA VAL A 227 -0.55 1.90 6.59
C VAL A 227 -0.08 1.29 7.92
N LEU A 228 -0.38 1.94 9.05
CA LEU A 228 -0.05 1.40 10.38
C LEU A 228 -0.80 0.09 10.68
N GLN A 229 -2.06 -0.03 10.28
CA GLN A 229 -2.82 -1.28 10.41
C GLN A 229 -2.18 -2.41 9.60
N VAL A 230 -1.81 -2.14 8.34
CA VAL A 230 -1.10 -3.10 7.49
C VAL A 230 0.21 -3.53 8.16
N PHE A 231 1.02 -2.59 8.69
CA PHE A 231 2.25 -2.95 9.40
C PHE A 231 2.01 -3.78 10.66
N ARG A 232 0.95 -3.50 11.43
CA ARG A 232 0.59 -4.30 12.61
C ARG A 232 0.18 -5.72 12.21
N ALA A 233 -0.64 -5.87 11.17
CA ALA A 233 -1.06 -7.17 10.66
C ALA A 233 0.14 -7.98 10.15
N TRP A 234 1.02 -7.35 9.36
CA TRP A 234 2.27 -7.99 8.91
C TRP A 234 3.14 -8.43 10.08
N ARG A 235 3.29 -7.58 11.10
CA ARG A 235 4.07 -7.93 12.30
C ARG A 235 3.49 -9.15 13.01
N GLY A 236 2.17 -9.20 13.22
CA GLY A 236 1.51 -10.36 13.84
C GLY A 236 1.76 -11.66 13.05
N LEU A 237 1.63 -11.63 11.73
CA LEU A 237 1.93 -12.80 10.87
C LEU A 237 3.39 -13.26 10.99
N TRP A 238 4.33 -12.33 11.08
CA TRP A 238 5.75 -12.67 11.25
C TRP A 238 6.04 -13.24 12.64
N GLU A 239 5.42 -12.69 13.69
CA GLU A 239 5.52 -13.21 15.06
C GLU A 239 4.95 -14.63 15.16
N GLU A 240 3.77 -14.89 14.59
CA GLU A 240 3.17 -16.23 14.52
C GLU A 240 4.08 -17.22 13.79
N ARG A 241 4.66 -16.81 12.66
CA ARG A 241 5.58 -17.65 11.91
C ARG A 241 6.86 -17.95 12.71
N ALA A 242 7.42 -16.95 13.38
CA ALA A 242 8.60 -17.16 14.23
C ALA A 242 8.29 -18.17 15.34
N VAL A 243 7.21 -17.96 16.10
CA VAL A 243 6.81 -18.85 17.20
C VAL A 243 6.56 -20.28 16.72
N THR A 244 5.87 -20.46 15.59
CA THR A 244 5.60 -21.80 15.03
C THR A 244 6.88 -22.51 14.58
N THR A 245 7.81 -21.80 13.92
CA THR A 245 9.11 -22.38 13.54
C THR A 245 9.98 -22.71 14.75
N GLU A 246 10.06 -21.82 15.75
CA GLU A 246 10.78 -22.07 16.99
C GLU A 246 10.21 -23.28 17.74
N HIS A 247 8.88 -23.35 17.86
CA HIS A 247 8.22 -24.49 18.49
C HIS A 247 8.54 -25.79 17.73
N HIS A 248 8.47 -25.78 16.40
CA HIS A 248 8.84 -26.92 15.59
C HIS A 248 10.29 -27.38 15.83
N TYR A 249 11.26 -26.46 15.81
CA TYR A 249 12.66 -26.79 16.06
C TYR A 249 12.91 -27.28 17.49
N ARG A 250 12.26 -26.69 18.49
CA ARG A 250 12.35 -27.16 19.89
C ARG A 250 11.79 -28.57 20.04
N SER A 251 10.66 -28.86 19.41
CA SER A 251 10.04 -30.19 19.42
C SER A 251 10.91 -31.23 18.72
N LEU A 252 11.50 -30.90 17.56
CA LEU A 252 12.45 -31.79 16.87
C LEU A 252 13.68 -32.06 17.73
N LEU A 253 14.27 -31.03 18.34
CA LEU A 253 15.44 -31.17 19.20
C LEU A 253 15.13 -32.00 20.45
N ALA A 254 13.96 -31.81 21.06
CA ALA A 254 13.50 -32.64 22.17
C ALA A 254 13.33 -34.11 21.76
N GLY A 255 12.78 -34.38 20.57
CA GLY A 255 12.66 -35.74 20.02
C GLY A 255 14.02 -36.42 19.83
N VAL A 256 14.96 -35.73 19.17
CA VAL A 256 16.33 -36.25 18.97
C VAL A 256 17.02 -36.50 20.31
N LEU A 257 16.90 -35.58 21.28
CA LEU A 257 17.48 -35.79 22.61
C LEU A 257 16.88 -37.01 23.30
N GLN A 258 15.56 -37.20 23.23
CA GLN A 258 14.91 -38.37 23.81
C GLN A 258 15.37 -39.68 23.16
N ASP A 259 15.51 -39.70 21.84
CA ASP A 259 16.02 -40.87 21.10
C ASP A 259 17.47 -41.16 21.48
N THR A 260 18.33 -40.15 21.58
CA THR A 260 19.73 -40.32 22.00
C THR A 260 19.85 -40.88 23.42
N ILE A 261 18.99 -40.43 24.36
CA ILE A 261 18.95 -40.96 25.72
C ILE A 261 18.49 -42.42 25.69
N SER A 262 17.44 -42.73 24.94
CA SER A 262 16.89 -44.09 24.82
C SER A 262 17.93 -45.07 24.23
N LEU A 263 18.61 -44.66 23.17
CA LEU A 263 19.71 -45.41 22.56
C LEU A 263 20.91 -45.55 23.51
N ALA A 264 21.24 -44.51 24.27
CA ALA A 264 22.31 -44.57 25.27
C ALA A 264 21.98 -45.56 26.40
N THR A 265 20.74 -45.56 26.89
CA THR A 265 20.29 -46.52 27.92
C THR A 265 20.30 -47.96 27.38
N GLN A 266 19.82 -48.18 26.16
CA GLN A 266 19.87 -49.51 25.53
C GLN A 266 21.31 -49.98 25.32
N ASN A 267 22.20 -49.10 24.88
CA ASN A 267 23.62 -49.42 24.73
C ASN A 267 24.28 -49.77 26.08
N GLN A 268 23.93 -49.08 27.17
CA GLN A 268 24.42 -49.41 28.50
C GLN A 268 23.93 -50.79 28.97
N GLU A 269 22.66 -51.12 28.72
CA GLU A 269 22.09 -52.43 29.06
C GLU A 269 22.77 -53.55 28.27
N LEU A 270 22.95 -53.37 26.96
CA LEU A 270 23.69 -54.32 26.12
C LEU A 270 25.16 -54.46 26.56
N GLN A 271 25.80 -53.39 27.02
CA GLN A 271 27.15 -53.47 27.58
C GLN A 271 27.18 -54.28 28.87
N ALA A 272 26.21 -54.09 29.77
CA ALA A 272 26.10 -54.87 31.00
C ALA A 272 25.85 -56.36 30.71
N GLN A 273 24.95 -56.68 29.77
CA GLN A 273 24.71 -58.05 29.31
C GLN A 273 25.96 -58.68 28.70
N ASN A 274 26.67 -57.94 27.83
CA ASN A 274 27.93 -58.43 27.27
C ASN A 274 28.96 -58.71 28.36
N GLN A 275 29.09 -57.84 29.36
CA GLN A 275 30.01 -58.08 30.49
C GLN A 275 29.63 -59.33 31.28
N GLN A 276 28.35 -59.56 31.55
CA GLN A 276 27.87 -60.77 32.21
C GLN A 276 28.18 -62.03 31.38
N LEU A 277 27.96 -61.98 30.06
CA LEU A 277 28.30 -63.10 29.17
C LEU A 277 29.81 -63.37 29.13
N TRP A 278 30.64 -62.32 29.17
CA TRP A 278 32.09 -62.50 29.30
C TRP A 278 32.47 -63.16 30.63
N GLN A 279 31.83 -62.76 31.73
CA GLN A 279 32.04 -63.37 33.05
C GLN A 279 31.61 -64.84 33.08
N THR A 280 30.39 -65.17 32.61
CA THR A 280 29.91 -66.56 32.57
C THR A 280 30.74 -67.43 31.63
N ARG A 281 31.21 -66.87 30.50
CA ARG A 281 32.12 -67.57 29.58
C ARG A 281 33.48 -67.82 30.23
N LEU A 282 34.03 -66.85 30.98
CA LEU A 282 35.28 -67.02 31.72
C LEU A 282 35.12 -68.06 32.84
N GLU A 283 34.01 -68.02 33.58
CA GLU A 283 33.69 -68.99 34.63
C GLU A 283 33.52 -70.41 34.06
N ALA A 284 32.83 -70.57 32.92
CA ALA A 284 32.70 -71.85 32.24
C ALA A 284 34.07 -72.39 31.78
N VAL A 285 34.94 -71.53 31.21
CA VAL A 285 36.31 -71.92 30.83
C VAL A 285 37.14 -72.31 32.06
N MET A 286 37.00 -71.61 33.20
CA MET A 286 37.70 -71.96 34.44
C MET A 286 37.18 -73.27 35.06
N LEU A 287 35.88 -73.57 34.95
CA LEU A 287 35.29 -74.82 35.39
C LEU A 287 35.71 -76.01 34.51
N ASP A 288 35.79 -75.82 33.19
CA ASP A 288 36.32 -76.82 32.25
C ASP A 288 37.82 -77.08 32.49
N SER A 289 38.59 -76.03 32.79
CA SER A 289 40.02 -76.15 33.17
C SER A 289 40.22 -76.87 34.50
N SER A 290 39.25 -76.80 35.41
CA SER A 290 39.28 -77.44 36.74
C SER A 290 38.83 -78.91 36.70
N LEU A 291 38.14 -79.33 35.63
CA LEU A 291 37.76 -80.72 35.39
C LEU A 291 38.83 -81.50 34.60
N GLU A 292 39.79 -80.82 33.96
CA GLU A 292 40.91 -81.44 33.24
C GLU A 292 42.20 -81.61 34.07
N GLU A 293 42.19 -81.49 35.40
CA GLU A 293 43.36 -81.84 36.22
C GLU A 293 43.26 -83.23 36.88
N LYS A 294 43.77 -84.24 36.15
CA LYS A 294 44.63 -85.27 36.77
C LYS A 294 45.97 -85.35 36.01
N PRO A 295 47.11 -85.51 36.71
CA PRO A 295 48.39 -85.01 36.25
C PRO A 295 49.22 -86.05 35.48
N GLY A 296 49.92 -85.60 34.45
CA GLY A 296 50.96 -86.35 33.76
C GLY A 296 51.88 -85.38 33.03
N GLY A 297 52.95 -84.96 33.70
CA GLY A 297 53.80 -83.87 33.26
C GLY A 297 54.74 -84.21 32.10
N THR A 298 55.17 -83.19 31.35
CA THR A 298 56.59 -82.91 31.06
C THR A 298 56.77 -81.57 30.35
N ARG A 299 57.37 -80.62 31.09
CA ARG A 299 58.52 -79.77 30.71
C ARG A 299 58.61 -79.25 29.25
N GLY A 300 58.43 -77.94 29.08
CA GLY A 300 58.89 -77.14 27.93
C GLY A 300 58.88 -75.64 28.25
N ASN A 301 60.04 -75.00 28.14
CA ASN A 301 60.37 -73.65 28.63
C ASN A 301 59.63 -72.46 27.95
N PRO A 302 59.65 -71.26 28.59
CA PRO A 302 58.95 -70.07 28.10
C PRO A 302 59.83 -69.22 27.17
N THR A 303 59.26 -68.67 26.11
CA THR A 303 59.81 -67.53 25.38
C THR A 303 58.83 -66.38 25.45
N HIS A 304 59.31 -65.31 26.08
CA HIS A 304 58.71 -63.99 26.16
C HIS A 304 58.30 -63.46 24.79
N GLU A 305 57.02 -63.13 24.63
CA GLU A 305 56.61 -62.00 23.79
C GLU A 305 55.57 -61.17 24.54
N SER A 306 56.07 -60.13 25.21
CA SER A 306 55.28 -59.03 25.71
C SER A 306 54.86 -58.15 24.53
N LEU A 307 53.63 -58.31 24.03
CA LEU A 307 52.97 -57.29 23.23
C LEU A 307 51.77 -56.74 24.00
N GLN A 308 51.99 -55.52 24.47
CA GLN A 308 51.10 -54.68 25.24
C GLN A 308 49.80 -54.42 24.46
N LEU A 309 48.67 -54.92 24.95
CA LEU A 309 47.35 -54.40 24.60
C LEU A 309 47.05 -53.20 25.51
N SER A 310 47.47 -52.03 25.04
CA SER A 310 47.10 -50.75 25.63
C SER A 310 45.61 -50.47 25.35
N PRO A 311 44.75 -50.26 26.36
CA PRO A 311 43.44 -49.68 26.13
C PRO A 311 43.62 -48.16 25.99
N ARG A 312 43.42 -47.60 24.80
CA ARG A 312 43.26 -46.14 24.66
C ARG A 312 41.88 -45.73 25.18
N PRO A 313 41.78 -44.82 26.15
CA PRO A 313 40.57 -44.05 26.37
C PRO A 313 40.63 -42.82 25.45
N ARG A 314 39.56 -42.54 24.71
CA ARG A 314 39.27 -41.17 24.27
C ARG A 314 37.81 -40.84 24.51
N THR A 315 37.60 -40.39 25.74
CA THR A 315 36.60 -39.40 26.10
C THR A 315 36.82 -38.08 25.33
N GLN A 316 35.76 -37.63 24.66
CA GLN A 316 35.14 -36.29 24.65
C GLN A 316 35.96 -34.99 24.45
N LYS A 317 35.22 -34.02 23.83
CA LYS A 317 35.39 -32.55 23.73
C LYS A 317 36.04 -32.08 22.42
N LEU A 318 35.48 -31.14 21.63
CA LEU A 318 34.39 -30.15 21.76
C LEU A 318 33.64 -30.07 20.42
#